data_AF-A0ABD1AHP4-F1
#
_entry.id   AF-A0ABD1AHP4-F1
#
_cell.length_a   1.000
_cell.length_b   1.000
_cell.length_c   1.000
_cell.angle_alpha   90.00
_cell.angle_beta   90.00
_cell.angle_gamma   90.00
#
_symmetry.space_group_name_H-M   'P 1'
#
loop_
_entity.id
_entity.type
_entity.pdbx_description
1 polymer ?
#
loop_
_entity_poly.entity_id
_entity_poly.type
_entity_poly.pdbx_seq_one_letter_code
_entity_poly.pdbx_strand_id
1 'polypeptide(L)'
;MSFFAEAETFVFWDMNECKIPNDLVIESLYKNIKSALANEGYHGNVSIRGYGRKNHIGDEFLPEGFTFIHERLKGNRRDFRIWEDSFLSVPHFIPCNVMLIVHDDALAHLENSKGINILVAQNVINQSLVQKLAAASVWLWKSLSRGGSPNCLNESACTMISSKTKISLPAPSPNKPIMISDSIPNELILEILLRLPAKSVARFHCVSKLWASIFDRPYFKELFLTRSLARPQLLFSLEENGVWSYFSLPQHQMSLVVAAEFHMKFPPENIHLKFPPYNSLPIYSHRSRQFSCGYASGLIYLYAMWIEEEKYSGVPVIFNPNTGRYATLPSLARYRQCYSFLGFDPIDKEYKVLFMAYPSGPDANKVLTYGNGKLRWRTIQCSIKHEIVSEGICINGVLYYLGDREDWVHDETSQNYMIVCFDVRYEKFKFIFVELLCDELINYKGKLGVIYYDDYTDDAIELRLWVLEDLEKEEWTKHAYTLRYDRFFRRNASVVGVTAAGEIVLSMGDYTSEEPFYVYYFNPERNTIQRVEIQGFGEYHKAFRNHVYTFVDHIEDLNCINDAKLLQSRIYVPCGGEGGEREDE
;
A
#
# COMPACT_ATOMS: atom_id res chain seq x y z
N MET A 1 -26.74 1.03 30.23
CA MET A 1 -25.52 1.86 30.33
C MET A 1 -25.05 2.14 28.92
N SER A 2 -24.59 3.37 28.64
CA SER A 2 -24.04 3.72 27.31
C SER A 2 -22.83 2.83 27.01
N PHE A 3 -22.70 2.38 25.76
CA PHE A 3 -21.58 1.56 25.28
C PHE A 3 -20.21 2.22 25.54
N PHE A 4 -20.19 3.55 25.73
CA PHE A 4 -18.98 4.36 25.96
C PHE A 4 -18.82 4.87 27.40
N ALA A 5 -19.67 4.46 28.34
CA ALA A 5 -19.66 5.01 29.71
C ALA A 5 -18.34 4.73 30.46
N GLU A 6 -17.84 3.50 30.37
CA GLU A 6 -16.59 3.06 31.03
C GLU A 6 -15.35 3.18 30.12
N ALA A 7 -15.53 3.72 28.90
CA ALA A 7 -14.47 3.84 27.91
C ALA A 7 -13.48 4.96 28.27
N GLU A 8 -12.20 4.75 27.96
CA GLU A 8 -11.17 5.78 28.17
C GLU A 8 -11.48 7.04 27.35
N THR A 9 -11.29 8.20 27.99
CA THR A 9 -11.56 9.52 27.41
C THR A 9 -10.26 10.26 27.15
N PHE A 10 -9.99 10.55 25.88
CA PHE A 10 -8.84 11.33 25.43
C PHE A 10 -9.28 12.75 25.11
N VAL A 11 -8.75 13.71 25.85
CA VAL A 11 -9.05 15.14 25.67
C VAL A 11 -7.89 15.81 24.96
N PHE A 12 -8.17 16.39 23.80
CA PHE A 12 -7.23 17.18 23.00
C PHE A 12 -7.63 18.65 23.11
N TRP A 13 -6.73 19.48 23.63
CA TRP A 13 -7.07 20.84 24.04
C TRP A 13 -6.14 21.89 23.47
N ASP A 14 -6.70 22.80 22.67
CA ASP A 14 -5.97 23.94 22.13
C ASP A 14 -5.93 25.06 23.17
N MET A 15 -4.78 25.22 23.81
CA MET A 15 -4.57 26.21 24.86
C MET A 15 -4.28 27.60 24.31
N ASN A 16 -3.94 27.72 23.02
CA ASN A 16 -3.78 29.02 22.36
C ASN A 16 -5.15 29.66 22.11
N GLU A 17 -6.15 28.85 21.73
CA GLU A 17 -7.51 29.29 21.41
C GLU A 17 -8.46 29.24 22.61
N CYS A 18 -8.55 28.11 23.31
CA CYS A 18 -9.33 27.92 24.53
C CYS A 18 -8.46 28.13 25.76
N LYS A 19 -8.08 29.39 26.01
CA LYS A 19 -7.20 29.76 27.12
C LYS A 19 -7.80 29.41 28.47
N ILE A 20 -6.91 29.10 29.43
CA ILE A 20 -7.25 28.98 30.85
C ILE A 20 -7.83 30.32 31.31
N PRO A 21 -9.04 30.34 31.89
CA PRO A 21 -9.59 31.55 32.49
C PRO A 21 -8.66 32.09 33.58
N ASN A 22 -8.42 33.40 33.62
CA ASN A 22 -7.47 34.02 34.56
C ASN A 22 -7.78 33.76 36.04
N ASP A 23 -9.01 33.38 36.36
CA ASP A 23 -9.51 33.02 37.69
C ASP A 23 -9.29 31.54 38.06
N LEU A 24 -8.73 30.72 37.16
CA LEU A 24 -8.54 29.28 37.35
C LEU A 24 -7.07 28.87 37.20
N VAL A 25 -6.65 27.92 38.03
CA VAL A 25 -5.37 27.19 37.88
C VAL A 25 -5.60 25.86 37.17
N ILE A 26 -4.53 25.31 36.57
CA ILE A 26 -4.62 24.10 35.71
C ILE A 26 -5.15 22.88 36.45
N GLU A 27 -4.84 22.74 37.76
CA GLU A 27 -5.34 21.65 38.59
C GLU A 27 -6.86 21.71 38.80
N SER A 28 -7.39 22.91 39.06
CA SER A 28 -8.83 23.15 39.20
C SER A 28 -9.56 22.90 37.89
N LEU A 29 -8.98 23.34 36.77
CA LEU A 29 -9.54 23.12 35.45
C LEU A 29 -9.59 21.62 35.08
N TYR A 30 -8.53 20.88 35.38
CA TYR A 30 -8.47 19.43 35.19
C TYR A 30 -9.57 18.70 35.97
N LYS A 31 -9.79 19.08 37.24
CA LYS A 31 -10.90 18.54 38.07
C LYS A 31 -12.26 18.89 37.50
N ASN A 32 -12.43 20.11 36.99
CA ASN A 32 -13.68 20.56 36.39
C ASN A 32 -14.05 19.76 35.13
N ILE A 33 -13.09 19.53 34.23
CA ILE A 33 -13.31 18.74 33.01
C ILE A 33 -13.69 17.29 33.37
N LYS A 34 -12.97 16.66 34.31
CA LYS A 34 -13.29 15.31 34.79
C LYS A 34 -14.70 15.23 35.40
N SER A 35 -15.07 16.21 36.21
CA SER A 35 -16.40 16.27 36.83
C SER A 35 -17.50 16.43 35.79
N ALA A 36 -17.31 17.32 34.80
CA ALA A 36 -18.27 17.51 33.71
C ALA A 36 -18.51 16.23 32.90
N LEU A 37 -17.44 15.51 32.57
CA LEU A 37 -17.53 14.23 31.85
C LEU A 37 -18.24 13.16 32.69
N ALA A 38 -17.89 13.03 33.96
CA ALA A 38 -18.53 12.06 34.86
C ALA A 38 -20.02 12.33 35.06
N ASN A 39 -20.41 13.61 35.15
CA ASN A 39 -21.83 14.00 35.29
C ASN A 39 -22.67 13.65 34.05
N GLU A 40 -22.06 13.62 32.86
CA GLU A 40 -22.71 13.17 31.62
C GLU A 40 -22.60 11.64 31.39
N GLY A 41 -22.09 10.90 32.38
CA GLY A 41 -22.04 9.43 32.34
C GLY A 41 -20.78 8.84 31.69
N TYR A 42 -19.71 9.64 31.51
CA TYR A 42 -18.39 9.17 31.08
C TYR A 42 -17.50 8.97 32.31
N HIS A 43 -17.43 7.73 32.81
CA HIS A 43 -16.75 7.34 34.04
C HIS A 43 -15.37 6.70 33.82
N GLY A 44 -14.99 6.43 32.56
CA GLY A 44 -13.67 5.92 32.22
C GLY A 44 -12.52 6.89 32.54
N ASN A 45 -11.29 6.39 32.45
CA ASN A 45 -10.11 7.20 32.74
C ASN A 45 -9.99 8.39 31.77
N VAL A 46 -9.54 9.54 32.26
CA VAL A 46 -9.42 10.76 31.44
C VAL A 46 -7.96 11.16 31.31
N SER A 47 -7.46 11.20 30.08
CA SER A 47 -6.15 11.73 29.73
C SER A 47 -6.30 13.04 28.95
N ILE A 48 -5.54 14.07 29.32
CA ILE A 48 -5.62 15.39 28.68
C ILE A 48 -4.28 15.75 28.06
N ARG A 49 -4.30 16.11 26.78
CA ARG A 49 -3.16 16.68 26.05
C ARG A 49 -3.44 18.12 25.69
N GLY A 50 -2.70 19.03 26.30
CA GLY A 50 -2.80 20.48 26.05
C GLY A 50 -1.70 20.94 25.10
N TYR A 51 -2.07 21.67 24.07
CA TYR A 51 -1.16 22.19 23.04
C TYR A 51 -1.13 23.71 23.11
N GLY A 52 0.06 24.29 23.16
CA GLY A 52 0.20 25.73 23.12
C GLY A 52 1.62 26.20 23.37
N ARG A 53 1.78 27.52 23.43
CA ARG A 53 3.06 28.17 23.77
C ARG A 53 3.37 28.01 25.25
N LYS A 54 4.66 27.90 25.60
CA LYS A 54 5.11 27.70 27.01
C LYS A 54 4.50 28.71 27.99
N ASN A 55 4.25 29.93 27.54
CA ASN A 55 3.72 31.02 28.36
C ASN A 55 2.32 30.75 28.93
N HIS A 56 1.63 29.69 28.49
CA HIS A 56 0.31 29.29 28.98
C HIS A 56 0.33 28.40 30.23
N ILE A 57 1.50 27.86 30.60
CA ILE A 57 1.68 27.04 31.80
C ILE A 57 2.92 27.59 32.54
N GLY A 58 2.75 28.03 33.79
CA GLY A 58 3.88 28.40 34.65
C GLY A 58 4.77 27.19 34.95
N ASP A 59 5.83 27.34 35.74
CA ASP A 59 6.65 26.20 36.21
C ASP A 59 5.89 25.34 37.26
N GLU A 60 4.57 25.19 37.11
CA GLU A 60 3.66 24.45 37.98
C GLU A 60 3.72 22.95 37.67
N PHE A 61 3.55 22.13 38.72
CA PHE A 61 3.48 20.67 38.57
C PHE A 61 2.19 20.28 37.84
N LEU A 62 2.32 19.54 36.73
CA LEU A 62 1.16 19.10 35.95
C LEU A 62 0.48 17.90 36.63
N PRO A 63 -0.87 17.84 36.67
CA PRO A 63 -1.60 16.70 37.20
C PRO A 63 -1.26 15.38 36.48
N GLU A 64 -1.34 14.26 37.20
CA GLU A 64 -1.19 12.93 36.60
C GLU A 64 -2.26 12.69 35.53
N GLY A 65 -1.84 12.28 34.33
CA GLY A 65 -2.72 12.17 33.15
C GLY A 65 -2.90 13.46 32.35
N PHE A 66 -2.20 14.54 32.69
CA PHE A 66 -2.07 15.74 31.86
C PHE A 66 -0.69 15.77 31.18
N THR A 67 -0.67 16.00 29.85
CA THR A 67 0.58 16.16 29.08
C THR A 67 0.54 17.49 28.33
N PHE A 68 1.54 18.34 28.55
CA PHE A 68 1.71 19.57 27.78
C PHE A 68 2.64 19.35 26.59
N ILE A 69 2.22 19.81 25.42
CA ILE A 69 3.00 19.72 24.18
C ILE A 69 3.29 21.14 23.68
N HIS A 70 4.57 21.50 23.69
CA HIS A 70 5.04 22.84 23.35
C HIS A 70 5.11 23.08 21.82
N GLU A 71 4.43 24.12 21.34
CA GLU A 71 4.43 24.55 19.94
C GLU A 71 5.78 25.19 19.52
N ARG A 72 6.52 24.60 18.57
CA ARG A 72 7.76 25.18 17.99
C ARG A 72 7.42 25.98 16.72
N LEU A 73 7.58 27.31 16.76
CA LEU A 73 7.32 28.21 15.63
C LEU A 73 8.03 27.77 14.34
N LYS A 74 7.25 27.41 13.29
CA LYS A 74 7.56 27.63 11.86
C LYS A 74 6.33 27.33 10.96
N GLY A 75 5.57 28.37 10.64
CA GLY A 75 4.63 28.45 9.50
C GLY A 75 3.28 27.74 9.65
N ASN A 76 2.20 28.42 9.26
CA ASN A 76 0.77 28.07 9.40
C ASN A 76 0.34 26.65 8.92
N ARG A 77 1.22 25.84 8.30
CA ARG A 77 0.93 24.44 7.90
C ARG A 77 1.41 23.40 8.92
N ARG A 78 2.23 23.76 9.92
CA ARG A 78 2.76 22.82 10.93
C ARG A 78 1.87 22.61 12.15
N ASP A 79 0.97 23.55 12.43
CA ASP A 79 0.10 23.46 13.60
C ASP A 79 -0.87 22.27 13.50
N PHE A 80 -1.28 21.89 12.28
CA PHE A 80 -2.12 20.73 12.00
C PHE A 80 -1.46 19.36 12.27
N ARG A 81 -0.13 19.22 12.07
CA ARG A 81 0.56 17.91 12.19
C ARG A 81 0.60 17.39 13.63
N ILE A 82 0.69 18.28 14.60
CA ILE A 82 0.80 17.90 16.02
C ILE A 82 -0.50 17.21 16.50
N TRP A 83 -1.65 17.63 15.97
CA TRP A 83 -2.96 17.07 16.29
C TRP A 83 -3.19 15.72 15.59
N GLU A 84 -2.80 15.58 14.32
CA GLU A 84 -2.92 14.32 13.59
C GLU A 84 -2.04 13.22 14.18
N ASP A 85 -0.77 13.51 14.45
CA ASP A 85 0.18 12.54 15.04
C ASP A 85 -0.29 12.09 16.44
N SER A 86 -0.97 12.98 17.17
CA SER A 86 -1.48 12.70 18.51
C SER A 86 -2.83 11.97 18.50
N PHE A 87 -3.71 12.25 17.53
CA PHE A 87 -4.95 11.49 17.33
C PHE A 87 -4.65 10.07 16.83
N LEU A 88 -3.66 9.90 15.96
CA LEU A 88 -3.18 8.58 15.49
C LEU A 88 -2.58 7.73 16.63
N SER A 89 -2.18 8.35 17.74
CA SER A 89 -1.72 7.62 18.94
C SER A 89 -2.85 7.03 19.79
N VAL A 90 -4.13 7.32 19.46
CA VAL A 90 -5.27 6.68 20.12
C VAL A 90 -5.37 5.22 19.66
N PRO A 91 -5.43 4.24 20.58
CA PRO A 91 -5.49 2.82 20.20
C PRO A 91 -6.72 2.52 19.32
N HIS A 92 -6.51 1.93 18.16
CA HIS A 92 -7.56 1.66 17.15
C HIS A 92 -8.51 0.49 17.50
N PHE A 93 -8.41 -0.10 18.70
CA PHE A 93 -9.01 -1.41 19.00
C PHE A 93 -10.06 -1.44 20.13
N ILE A 94 -10.57 -0.30 20.63
CA ILE A 94 -11.49 -0.30 21.79
C ILE A 94 -12.52 0.84 21.62
N PRO A 95 -13.78 0.71 22.10
CA PRO A 95 -14.62 1.88 22.31
C PRO A 95 -13.87 2.94 23.14
N CYS A 96 -13.73 4.16 22.61
CA CYS A 96 -13.10 5.28 23.32
C CYS A 96 -13.93 6.56 23.15
N ASN A 97 -13.78 7.48 24.10
CA ASN A 97 -14.31 8.83 24.00
C ASN A 97 -13.18 9.77 23.57
N VAL A 98 -13.43 10.61 22.56
CA VAL A 98 -12.48 11.66 22.17
C VAL A 98 -13.15 13.01 22.35
N MET A 99 -12.55 13.85 23.19
CA MET A 99 -13.01 15.22 23.42
C MET A 99 -12.08 16.23 22.76
N LEU A 100 -12.64 17.11 21.95
CA LEU A 100 -11.92 18.17 21.24
C LEU A 100 -12.29 19.53 21.84
N ILE A 101 -11.30 20.27 22.35
CA ILE A 101 -11.49 21.64 22.86
C ILE A 101 -10.78 22.61 21.91
N VAL A 102 -11.54 23.21 20.97
CA VAL A 102 -11.03 23.97 19.81
C VAL A 102 -11.93 25.16 19.43
N HIS A 103 -11.42 26.18 18.73
CA HIS A 103 -12.22 27.33 18.26
C HIS A 103 -12.63 27.23 16.78
N ASP A 104 -11.75 26.79 15.88
CA ASP A 104 -12.03 26.79 14.42
C ASP A 104 -12.00 25.38 13.78
N ASP A 105 -12.44 25.29 12.52
CA ASP A 105 -12.66 24.10 11.67
C ASP A 105 -11.40 23.23 11.39
N ALA A 106 -10.35 23.34 12.21
CA ALA A 106 -9.07 22.67 12.02
C ALA A 106 -9.13 21.13 12.10
N LEU A 107 -10.30 20.57 12.43
CA LEU A 107 -10.53 19.13 12.55
C LEU A 107 -11.64 18.60 11.64
N ALA A 108 -11.93 19.32 10.54
CA ALA A 108 -12.93 18.95 9.55
C ALA A 108 -12.66 17.61 8.81
N HIS A 109 -11.58 16.88 9.13
CA HIS A 109 -11.22 15.58 8.55
C HIS A 109 -11.39 14.39 9.50
N LEU A 110 -11.83 14.61 10.75
CA LEU A 110 -12.18 13.53 11.67
C LEU A 110 -13.56 12.97 11.30
N GLU A 111 -13.59 12.07 10.31
CA GLU A 111 -14.80 11.29 10.04
C GLU A 111 -15.03 10.25 11.13
N ASN A 112 -16.31 10.05 11.47
CA ASN A 112 -16.78 9.12 12.49
C ASN A 112 -16.26 7.70 12.20
N SER A 113 -15.17 7.29 12.85
CA SER A 113 -14.63 5.94 12.75
C SER A 113 -15.41 5.01 13.68
N LYS A 114 -15.73 3.80 13.19
CA LYS A 114 -16.51 2.81 13.95
C LYS A 114 -15.81 2.52 15.29
N GLY A 115 -16.43 2.94 16.39
CA GLY A 115 -15.94 2.69 17.75
C GLY A 115 -15.42 3.91 18.50
N ILE A 116 -15.51 5.13 17.96
CA ILE A 116 -15.15 6.37 18.68
C ILE A 116 -16.40 7.21 18.96
N ASN A 117 -16.54 7.68 20.20
CA ASN A 117 -17.56 8.65 20.59
C ASN A 117 -16.95 10.06 20.68
N ILE A 118 -17.42 10.98 19.83
CA ILE A 118 -16.83 12.32 19.71
C ILE A 118 -17.58 13.33 20.59
N LEU A 119 -16.83 14.06 21.41
CA LEU A 119 -17.27 15.14 22.29
C LEU A 119 -16.57 16.44 21.87
N VAL A 120 -17.26 17.58 21.91
CA VAL A 120 -16.70 18.86 21.44
C VAL A 120 -16.91 19.96 22.47
N ALA A 121 -15.93 20.84 22.64
CA ALA A 121 -16.10 22.09 23.38
C ALA A 121 -15.48 23.27 22.63
N GLN A 122 -16.21 24.37 22.54
CA GLN A 122 -15.77 25.55 21.79
C GLN A 122 -16.07 26.85 22.53
N ASN A 123 -15.30 27.90 22.28
CA ASN A 123 -15.62 29.24 22.79
C ASN A 123 -16.95 29.77 22.24
N VAL A 124 -17.21 29.51 20.95
CA VAL A 124 -18.46 29.77 20.24
C VAL A 124 -18.80 28.50 19.47
N ILE A 125 -20.04 28.01 19.59
CA ILE A 125 -20.44 26.76 18.93
C ILE A 125 -20.56 26.98 17.42
N ASN A 126 -19.74 26.27 16.66
CA ASN A 126 -19.87 26.15 15.21
C ASN A 126 -20.77 24.96 14.88
N GLN A 127 -22.04 25.22 14.53
CA GLN A 127 -23.01 24.17 14.22
C GLN A 127 -22.61 23.31 13.00
N SER A 128 -21.89 23.88 12.03
CA SER A 128 -21.42 23.16 10.84
C SER A 128 -20.40 22.09 11.22
N LEU A 129 -19.44 22.43 12.08
CA LEU A 129 -18.43 21.49 12.59
C LEU A 129 -19.07 20.38 13.44
N VAL A 130 -19.97 20.75 14.35
CA VAL A 130 -20.68 19.80 15.21
C VAL A 130 -21.46 18.77 14.38
N GLN A 131 -22.14 19.21 13.33
CA GLN A 131 -22.86 18.33 12.40
C GLN A 131 -21.89 17.44 11.61
N LYS A 132 -20.78 18.00 11.11
CA LYS A 132 -19.77 17.25 10.36
C LYS A 132 -19.14 16.13 11.18
N LEU A 133 -18.85 16.38 12.45
CA LEU A 133 -18.24 15.43 13.39
C LEU A 133 -19.25 14.44 14.01
N ALA A 134 -20.55 14.65 13.81
CA ALA A 134 -21.62 13.91 14.50
C ALA A 134 -21.40 13.84 16.03
N ALA A 135 -21.00 14.95 16.65
CA ALA A 135 -20.61 14.99 18.06
C ALA A 135 -21.79 14.61 18.98
N ALA A 136 -21.56 13.68 19.90
CA ALA A 136 -22.56 13.15 20.82
C ALA A 136 -22.92 14.16 21.93
N SER A 137 -21.99 15.03 22.32
CA SER A 137 -22.21 16.08 23.31
C SER A 137 -21.33 17.28 23.01
N VAL A 138 -21.86 18.49 23.20
CA VAL A 138 -21.19 19.75 22.85
C VAL A 138 -21.24 20.72 24.02
N TRP A 139 -20.10 21.27 24.42
CA TRP A 139 -20.00 22.28 25.47
C TRP A 139 -19.61 23.65 24.91
N LEU A 140 -20.05 24.71 25.59
CA LEU A 140 -19.30 25.95 25.57
C LEU A 140 -18.06 25.78 26.46
N TRP A 141 -16.89 26.22 26.00
CA TRP A 141 -15.65 26.20 26.78
C TRP A 141 -15.82 26.88 28.14
N LYS A 142 -16.57 27.99 28.19
CA LYS A 142 -16.89 28.71 29.43
C LYS A 142 -17.68 27.87 30.45
N SER A 143 -18.51 26.94 29.97
CA SER A 143 -19.28 25.97 30.78
C SER A 143 -18.38 24.82 31.22
N LEU A 144 -17.71 24.17 30.27
CA LEU A 144 -16.85 23.02 30.55
C LEU A 144 -15.72 23.35 31.52
N SER A 145 -15.05 24.48 31.33
CA SER A 145 -13.94 24.93 32.19
C SER A 145 -14.33 25.11 33.66
N ARG A 146 -15.63 25.20 33.96
CA ARG A 146 -16.21 25.32 35.32
C ARG A 146 -16.97 24.07 35.76
N GLY A 147 -16.88 22.96 35.02
CA GLY A 147 -17.56 21.71 35.35
C GLY A 147 -19.05 21.69 35.00
N GLY A 148 -19.49 22.60 34.14
CA GLY A 148 -20.90 22.71 33.73
C GLY A 148 -21.34 21.68 32.69
N SER A 149 -22.64 21.61 32.47
CA SER A 149 -23.30 20.70 31.52
C SER A 149 -23.11 21.13 30.06
N PRO A 150 -23.26 20.19 29.11
CA PRO A 150 -23.24 20.47 27.67
C PRO A 150 -24.40 21.37 27.27
N ASN A 151 -24.20 22.12 26.18
CA ASN A 151 -25.25 22.91 25.56
C ASN A 151 -26.27 21.98 24.89
N CYS A 152 -27.55 22.19 25.20
CA CYS A 152 -28.66 21.54 24.51
C CYS A 152 -28.76 22.10 23.08
N LEU A 153 -28.12 21.44 22.11
CA LEU A 153 -28.34 21.73 20.70
C LEU A 153 -29.63 21.03 20.26
N ASN A 154 -30.69 21.84 20.12
CA ASN A 154 -32.01 21.54 19.55
C ASN A 154 -32.93 20.59 20.35
N GLU A 155 -33.94 21.20 20.99
CA GLU A 155 -35.21 20.61 21.48
C GLU A 155 -36.07 19.94 20.39
N SER A 156 -35.53 19.62 19.21
CA SER A 156 -36.27 18.96 18.12
C SER A 156 -35.70 17.59 17.73
N ALA A 157 -34.61 17.13 18.35
CA ALA A 157 -34.12 15.75 18.24
C ALA A 157 -34.37 14.91 19.51
N CYS A 158 -34.73 15.55 20.63
CA CYS A 158 -35.03 14.85 21.90
C CYS A 158 -36.46 14.27 22.00
N THR A 159 -37.25 14.29 20.93
CA THR A 159 -38.58 13.67 20.88
C THR A 159 -38.62 12.37 20.08
N MET A 160 -37.48 11.67 19.91
CA MET A 160 -37.44 10.29 19.40
C MET A 160 -36.56 9.35 20.24
N ILE A 161 -36.26 9.71 21.50
CA ILE A 161 -35.77 8.76 22.53
C ILE A 161 -36.46 9.07 23.87
N SER A 162 -37.79 9.20 23.86
CA SER A 162 -38.62 9.10 25.07
C SER A 162 -40.02 8.60 24.69
N SER A 163 -40.07 7.42 24.07
CA SER A 163 -41.24 6.57 24.13
C SER A 163 -40.77 5.16 24.49
N LYS A 164 -40.49 4.97 25.78
CA LYS A 164 -40.58 3.64 26.38
C LYS A 164 -42.04 3.21 26.32
N THR A 165 -42.47 2.72 25.17
CA THR A 165 -43.63 1.84 25.10
C THR A 165 -43.21 0.56 25.81
N LYS A 166 -43.66 0.38 27.06
CA LYS A 166 -43.69 -0.91 27.72
C LYS A 166 -44.55 -1.83 26.86
N ILE A 167 -43.93 -2.57 25.93
CA ILE A 167 -44.51 -3.79 25.42
C ILE A 167 -44.30 -4.81 26.53
N SER A 168 -45.35 -5.04 27.30
CA SER A 168 -45.43 -6.21 28.17
C SER A 168 -45.53 -7.43 27.26
N LEU A 169 -44.55 -8.32 27.33
CA LEU A 169 -44.66 -9.66 26.77
C LEU A 169 -45.71 -10.42 27.59
N PRO A 170 -46.72 -11.07 26.97
CA PRO A 170 -47.52 -12.05 27.68
C PRO A 170 -46.65 -13.26 27.98
N ALA A 171 -46.85 -13.87 29.15
CA ALA A 171 -46.19 -15.12 29.54
C ALA A 171 -46.40 -16.24 28.47
N PRO A 172 -45.45 -17.16 28.29
CA PRO A 172 -45.53 -18.16 27.23
C PRO A 172 -46.63 -19.18 27.55
N SER A 173 -47.61 -19.31 26.64
CA SER A 173 -48.48 -20.49 26.59
C SER A 173 -47.72 -21.65 25.96
N PRO A 174 -47.68 -22.85 26.56
CA PRO A 174 -47.02 -23.99 25.94
C PRO A 174 -47.93 -24.59 24.87
N ASN A 175 -47.44 -24.62 23.63
CA ASN A 175 -47.78 -25.52 22.52
C ASN A 175 -48.06 -24.77 21.20
N LYS A 176 -46.99 -24.56 20.40
CA LYS A 176 -47.02 -24.68 18.93
C LYS A 176 -45.58 -24.81 18.39
N PRO A 177 -45.40 -25.56 17.28
CA PRO A 177 -44.15 -26.27 16.99
C PRO A 177 -43.06 -25.37 16.43
N ILE A 178 -41.82 -25.79 16.67
CA ILE A 178 -40.58 -25.22 16.16
C ILE A 178 -40.64 -25.15 14.63
N MET A 179 -40.59 -23.95 14.07
CA MET A 179 -40.31 -23.72 12.65
C MET A 179 -38.88 -24.15 12.35
N ILE A 180 -38.71 -25.04 11.37
CA ILE A 180 -37.42 -25.44 10.81
C ILE A 180 -36.76 -24.18 10.24
N SER A 181 -35.53 -23.87 10.65
CA SER A 181 -34.80 -22.72 10.11
C SER A 181 -34.48 -22.95 8.64
N ASP A 182 -34.88 -22.03 7.76
CA ASP A 182 -34.48 -21.99 6.36
C ASP A 182 -32.96 -21.75 6.25
N SER A 183 -32.18 -22.83 6.20
CA SER A 183 -30.74 -22.73 5.98
C SER A 183 -30.45 -22.43 4.51
N ILE A 184 -29.64 -21.42 4.24
CA ILE A 184 -29.15 -21.09 2.90
C ILE A 184 -28.49 -22.34 2.28
N PRO A 185 -28.87 -22.75 1.06
CA PRO A 185 -28.23 -23.87 0.36
C PRO A 185 -26.71 -23.72 0.27
N ASN A 186 -25.97 -24.83 0.44
CA ASN A 186 -24.50 -24.83 0.42
C ASN A 186 -23.91 -24.29 -0.89
N GLU A 187 -24.62 -24.45 -2.01
CA GLU A 187 -24.22 -23.91 -3.33
C GLU A 187 -24.20 -22.39 -3.33
N LEU A 188 -25.22 -21.75 -2.73
CA LEU A 188 -25.26 -20.29 -2.62
C LEU A 188 -24.20 -19.77 -1.65
N ILE A 189 -23.92 -20.51 -0.56
CA ILE A 189 -22.81 -20.18 0.34
C ILE A 189 -21.49 -20.21 -0.43
N LEU A 190 -21.24 -21.28 -1.21
CA LEU A 190 -20.05 -21.40 -2.04
C LEU A 190 -19.91 -20.22 -3.02
N GLU A 191 -20.99 -19.86 -3.72
CA GLU A 191 -20.99 -18.72 -4.64
C GLU A 191 -20.70 -17.38 -3.96
N ILE A 192 -21.27 -17.15 -2.78
CA ILE A 192 -21.00 -15.94 -2.00
C ILE A 192 -19.54 -15.90 -1.58
N LEU A 193 -19.03 -17.02 -1.05
CA LEU A 193 -17.65 -17.14 -0.59
C LEU A 193 -16.63 -16.95 -1.73
N LEU A 194 -16.94 -17.43 -2.93
CA LEU A 194 -16.11 -17.22 -4.14
C LEU A 194 -16.09 -15.78 -4.64
N ARG A 195 -17.00 -14.92 -4.19
CA ARG A 195 -17.05 -13.49 -4.56
C ARG A 195 -16.29 -12.60 -3.57
N LEU A 196 -15.83 -13.16 -2.46
CA LEU A 196 -15.07 -12.43 -1.46
C LEU A 196 -13.62 -12.22 -1.91
N PRO A 197 -12.98 -11.09 -1.56
CA PRO A 197 -11.54 -10.94 -1.70
C PRO A 197 -10.77 -12.00 -0.90
N ALA A 198 -9.58 -12.39 -1.36
CA ALA A 198 -8.74 -13.39 -0.71
C ALA A 198 -8.45 -13.07 0.76
N LYS A 199 -8.28 -11.79 1.08
CA LYS A 199 -8.09 -11.30 2.46
C LYS A 199 -9.30 -11.60 3.36
N SER A 200 -10.52 -11.47 2.83
CA SER A 200 -11.75 -11.81 3.54
C SER A 200 -11.88 -13.32 3.70
N VAL A 201 -11.57 -14.10 2.67
CA VAL A 201 -11.52 -15.57 2.73
C VAL A 201 -10.56 -16.04 3.83
N ALA A 202 -9.35 -15.46 3.90
CA ALA A 202 -8.37 -15.78 4.94
C ALA A 202 -8.89 -15.49 6.36
N ARG A 203 -9.54 -14.35 6.57
CA ARG A 203 -10.14 -13.99 7.88
C ARG A 203 -11.31 -14.90 8.24
N PHE A 204 -12.09 -15.31 7.25
CA PHE A 204 -13.30 -16.11 7.42
C PHE A 204 -13.01 -17.57 7.76
N HIS A 205 -11.77 -18.03 7.58
CA HIS A 205 -11.29 -19.32 8.09
C HIS A 205 -11.54 -19.47 9.60
N CYS A 206 -11.43 -18.36 10.35
CA CYS A 206 -11.65 -18.33 11.79
C CYS A 206 -13.12 -18.23 12.23
N VAL A 207 -14.06 -18.01 11.30
CA VAL A 207 -15.47 -17.75 11.62
C VAL A 207 -16.25 -19.05 11.88
N SER A 208 -15.93 -20.13 11.16
CA SER A 208 -16.61 -21.42 11.32
C SER A 208 -15.76 -22.56 10.78
N LYS A 209 -15.83 -23.73 11.44
CA LYS A 209 -15.20 -24.98 10.98
C LYS A 209 -15.69 -25.40 9.58
N LEU A 210 -16.96 -25.12 9.26
CA LEU A 210 -17.51 -25.43 7.93
C LEU A 210 -16.82 -24.59 6.86
N TRP A 211 -16.70 -23.27 7.08
CA TRP A 211 -16.06 -22.35 6.14
C TRP A 211 -14.57 -22.64 5.99
N ALA A 212 -13.85 -22.87 7.10
CA ALA A 212 -12.48 -23.37 7.07
C ALA A 212 -12.35 -24.60 6.16
N SER A 213 -13.22 -25.60 6.35
CA SER A 213 -13.21 -26.81 5.53
C SER A 213 -13.55 -26.58 4.05
N ILE A 214 -14.33 -25.54 3.72
CA ILE A 214 -14.64 -25.16 2.34
C ILE A 214 -13.40 -24.52 1.71
N PHE A 215 -12.78 -23.56 2.39
CA PHE A 215 -11.60 -22.84 1.88
C PHE A 215 -10.38 -23.75 1.70
N ASP A 216 -10.25 -24.80 2.52
CA ASP A 216 -9.16 -25.76 2.41
C ASP A 216 -9.32 -26.75 1.24
N ARG A 217 -10.53 -26.90 0.68
CA ARG A 217 -10.78 -27.83 -0.43
C ARG A 217 -10.04 -27.36 -1.70
N PRO A 218 -9.31 -28.27 -2.39
CA PRO A 218 -8.69 -27.96 -3.69
C PRO A 218 -9.70 -27.38 -4.69
N TYR A 219 -10.91 -27.93 -4.73
CA TYR A 219 -12.01 -27.45 -5.58
C TYR A 219 -12.34 -25.97 -5.36
N PHE A 220 -12.39 -25.50 -4.10
CA PHE A 220 -12.67 -24.09 -3.82
C PHE A 220 -11.53 -23.20 -4.31
N LYS A 221 -10.28 -23.60 -4.05
CA LYS A 221 -9.09 -22.85 -4.46
C LYS A 221 -8.97 -22.75 -5.98
N GLU A 222 -9.26 -23.84 -6.68
CA GLU A 222 -9.27 -23.88 -8.16
C GLU A 222 -10.37 -22.99 -8.75
N LEU A 223 -11.58 -23.06 -8.20
CA LEU A 223 -12.67 -22.17 -8.62
C LEU A 223 -12.36 -20.70 -8.33
N PHE A 224 -11.79 -20.41 -7.17
CA PHE A 224 -11.38 -19.06 -6.79
C PHE A 224 -10.33 -18.52 -7.76
N LEU A 225 -9.28 -19.32 -8.04
CA LEU A 225 -8.22 -18.96 -8.98
C LEU A 225 -8.77 -18.76 -10.39
N THR A 226 -9.62 -19.68 -10.87
CA THR A 226 -10.29 -19.57 -12.19
C THR A 226 -11.08 -18.27 -12.31
N ARG A 227 -11.78 -17.91 -11.23
CA ARG A 227 -12.54 -16.66 -11.17
C ARG A 227 -11.63 -15.43 -11.14
N SER A 228 -10.52 -15.47 -10.41
CA SER A 228 -9.54 -14.38 -10.37
C SER A 228 -8.84 -14.21 -11.73
N LEU A 229 -8.52 -15.30 -12.42
CA LEU A 229 -7.95 -15.27 -13.78
C LEU A 229 -8.90 -14.61 -14.77
N ALA A 230 -10.20 -14.83 -14.62
CA ALA A 230 -11.22 -14.18 -15.44
C ALA A 230 -11.47 -12.70 -15.07
N ARG A 231 -10.89 -12.22 -13.96
CA ARG A 231 -11.10 -10.87 -13.41
C ARG A 231 -9.80 -10.32 -12.83
N PRO A 232 -8.78 -10.10 -13.68
CA PRO A 232 -7.52 -9.55 -13.23
C PRO A 232 -7.71 -8.17 -12.59
N GLN A 233 -6.76 -7.83 -11.72
CA GLN A 233 -6.72 -6.56 -11.00
C GLN A 233 -5.46 -5.79 -11.41
N LEU A 234 -5.53 -4.47 -11.33
CA LEU A 234 -4.35 -3.63 -11.20
C LEU A 234 -3.87 -3.72 -9.76
N LEU A 235 -2.56 -3.92 -9.58
CA LEU A 235 -1.90 -3.81 -8.29
C LEU A 235 -1.02 -2.56 -8.31
N PHE A 236 -1.28 -1.65 -7.36
CA PHE A 236 -0.47 -0.47 -7.13
C PHE A 236 0.42 -0.70 -5.92
N SER A 237 1.66 -0.23 -5.99
CA SER A 237 2.56 -0.18 -4.85
C SER A 237 3.19 1.19 -4.71
N LEU A 238 3.12 1.73 -3.51
CA LEU A 238 3.62 3.05 -3.16
C LEU A 238 4.64 2.90 -2.03
N GLU A 239 5.84 3.45 -2.22
CA GLU A 239 6.86 3.46 -1.18
C GLU A 239 6.94 4.83 -0.50
N GLU A 240 6.90 4.83 0.83
CA GLU A 240 7.13 6.02 1.65
C GLU A 240 8.04 5.64 2.82
N ASN A 241 9.20 6.29 2.91
CA ASN A 241 10.17 6.11 4.00
C ASN A 241 10.56 4.64 4.27
N GLY A 242 10.66 3.84 3.22
CA GLY A 242 11.02 2.42 3.27
C GLY A 242 9.89 1.48 3.64
N VAL A 243 8.65 1.96 3.69
CA VAL A 243 7.43 1.18 3.86
C VAL A 243 6.61 1.24 2.57
N TRP A 244 6.26 0.08 2.05
CA TRP A 244 5.45 -0.09 0.86
C TRP A 244 3.99 -0.32 1.23
N SER A 245 3.07 0.42 0.64
CA SER A 245 1.64 0.14 0.71
C SER A 245 1.17 -0.44 -0.62
N TYR A 246 0.32 -1.47 -0.53
CA TYR A 246 -0.24 -2.14 -1.70
C TYR A 246 -1.74 -1.91 -1.78
N PHE A 247 -2.19 -1.58 -2.98
CA PHE A 247 -3.60 -1.36 -3.29
C PHE A 247 -3.96 -2.15 -4.53
N SER A 248 -5.22 -2.55 -4.67
CA SER A 248 -5.69 -3.11 -5.93
C SER A 248 -6.99 -2.50 -6.40
N LEU A 249 -7.27 -2.75 -7.67
CA LEU A 249 -8.48 -2.32 -8.33
C LEU A 249 -8.80 -3.31 -9.44
N PRO A 250 -10.07 -3.69 -9.68
CA PRO A 250 -10.42 -4.47 -10.87
C PRO A 250 -9.92 -3.79 -12.15
N GLN A 251 -9.28 -4.53 -13.05
CA GLN A 251 -8.60 -3.93 -14.21
C GLN A 251 -9.56 -3.41 -15.28
N HIS A 252 -10.78 -3.93 -15.32
CA HIS A 252 -11.83 -3.40 -16.19
C HIS A 252 -12.70 -2.41 -15.40
N GLN A 253 -12.70 -1.15 -15.80
CA GLN A 253 -13.46 -0.09 -15.14
C GLN A 253 -14.40 0.64 -16.10
N MET A 254 -15.68 0.64 -15.73
CA MET A 254 -16.73 1.41 -16.39
C MET A 254 -16.87 2.83 -15.86
N SER A 255 -16.35 3.09 -14.65
CA SER A 255 -16.42 4.40 -13.99
C SER A 255 -15.20 5.26 -14.33
N LEU A 256 -15.40 6.57 -14.36
CA LEU A 256 -14.31 7.56 -14.54
C LEU A 256 -13.60 7.89 -13.23
N VAL A 257 -14.19 7.55 -12.08
CA VAL A 257 -13.59 7.74 -10.75
C VAL A 257 -13.80 6.45 -9.95
N VAL A 258 -12.72 5.93 -9.36
CA VAL A 258 -12.73 4.67 -8.63
C VAL A 258 -11.77 4.73 -7.45
N ALA A 259 -12.13 4.07 -6.36
CA ALA A 259 -11.24 3.94 -5.19
C ALA A 259 -10.47 2.62 -5.27
N ALA A 260 -9.15 2.69 -5.17
CA ALA A 260 -8.31 1.51 -5.01
C ALA A 260 -8.44 0.97 -3.58
N GLU A 261 -8.61 -0.34 -3.44
CA GLU A 261 -8.75 -1.00 -2.14
C GLU A 261 -7.37 -1.23 -1.52
N PHE A 262 -7.18 -0.79 -0.28
CA PHE A 262 -5.96 -1.03 0.47
C PHE A 262 -5.82 -2.49 0.91
N HIS A 263 -4.72 -3.13 0.52
CA HIS A 263 -4.40 -4.50 0.93
C HIS A 263 -3.56 -4.55 2.18
N MET A 264 -2.34 -4.03 2.13
CA MET A 264 -1.38 -4.20 3.21
C MET A 264 -0.23 -3.21 3.12
N LYS A 265 0.50 -3.09 4.23
CA LYS A 265 1.83 -2.49 4.29
C LYS A 265 2.90 -3.57 4.39
N PHE A 266 4.02 -3.36 3.70
CA PHE A 266 5.21 -4.20 3.77
C PHE A 266 6.47 -3.33 3.93
N PRO A 267 7.38 -3.69 4.84
CA PRO A 267 7.28 -4.76 5.81
C PRO A 267 6.30 -4.39 6.95
N PRO A 268 5.71 -5.38 7.65
CA PRO A 268 4.93 -5.12 8.86
C PRO A 268 5.77 -4.39 9.93
N GLU A 269 5.13 -3.55 10.73
CA GLU A 269 5.78 -2.67 11.73
C GLU A 269 6.72 -3.41 12.71
N ASN A 270 6.45 -4.69 12.98
CA ASN A 270 7.23 -5.53 13.89
C ASN A 270 8.48 -6.17 13.25
N ILE A 271 8.79 -5.84 11.99
CA ILE A 271 9.91 -6.42 11.26
C ILE A 271 10.93 -5.31 10.96
N HIS A 272 12.18 -5.54 11.40
CA HIS A 272 13.33 -4.65 11.15
C HIS A 272 13.87 -4.75 9.71
N LEU A 273 13.01 -4.97 8.73
CA LEU A 273 13.33 -4.76 7.33
C LEU A 273 12.91 -3.33 7.01
N LYS A 274 13.78 -2.51 6.42
CA LYS A 274 13.38 -1.19 5.90
C LYS A 274 14.08 -0.99 4.58
N PHE A 275 13.50 -0.24 3.64
CA PHE A 275 14.33 0.20 2.51
C PHE A 275 15.42 1.15 3.04
N PRO A 276 16.67 1.06 2.56
CA PRO A 276 17.73 1.96 3.00
C PRO A 276 17.31 3.44 2.82
N PRO A 277 17.49 4.31 3.84
CA PRO A 277 17.19 5.72 3.71
C PRO A 277 17.93 6.32 2.51
N TYR A 278 17.33 7.34 1.88
CA TYR A 278 17.76 7.95 0.61
C TYR A 278 19.26 8.29 0.49
N ASN A 279 19.98 8.46 1.61
CA ASN A 279 21.40 8.82 1.64
C ASN A 279 22.32 7.75 2.26
N SER A 280 21.80 6.59 2.63
CA SER A 280 22.52 5.61 3.47
C SER A 280 23.47 4.70 2.71
N LEU A 281 23.29 4.54 1.39
CA LEU A 281 24.14 3.69 0.56
C LEU A 281 24.44 4.39 -0.78
N PRO A 282 25.71 4.73 -1.10
CA PRO A 282 26.10 5.41 -2.34
C PRO A 282 25.85 4.60 -3.62
N ILE A 283 25.34 3.38 -3.48
CA ILE A 283 25.00 2.46 -4.57
C ILE A 283 23.60 2.73 -5.15
N TYR A 284 22.70 3.39 -4.40
CA TYR A 284 21.32 3.63 -4.83
C TYR A 284 21.16 5.10 -5.23
N SER A 285 21.33 5.42 -6.52
CA SER A 285 20.93 6.74 -7.01
C SER A 285 19.39 6.87 -6.93
N HIS A 286 18.88 8.10 -6.89
CA HIS A 286 17.43 8.37 -6.91
C HIS A 286 16.71 7.72 -8.12
N ARG A 287 17.42 7.47 -9.22
CA ARG A 287 16.91 6.76 -10.41
C ARG A 287 16.90 5.23 -10.25
N SER A 288 17.69 4.68 -9.32
CA SER A 288 17.86 3.23 -9.14
C SER A 288 16.72 2.56 -8.38
N ARG A 289 15.80 3.33 -7.77
CA ARG A 289 14.61 2.77 -7.11
C ARG A 289 13.63 2.13 -8.09
N GLN A 290 13.60 2.60 -9.34
CA GLN A 290 12.82 1.99 -10.43
C GLN A 290 13.09 0.47 -10.51
N PHE A 291 14.36 0.08 -10.43
CA PHE A 291 14.77 -1.33 -10.50
C PHE A 291 14.71 -2.09 -9.15
N SER A 292 14.08 -1.53 -8.12
CA SER A 292 14.13 -2.09 -6.76
C SER A 292 13.04 -3.12 -6.47
N CYS A 293 12.00 -3.19 -7.31
CA CYS A 293 10.95 -4.20 -7.22
C CYS A 293 10.73 -4.89 -8.58
N GLY A 294 10.36 -6.16 -8.54
CA GLY A 294 9.98 -6.94 -9.73
C GLY A 294 8.77 -7.81 -9.42
N TYR A 295 7.80 -7.83 -10.32
CA TYR A 295 6.59 -8.65 -10.20
C TYR A 295 6.60 -9.78 -11.21
N ALA A 296 6.38 -11.01 -10.74
CA ALA A 296 6.16 -12.14 -11.62
C ALA A 296 5.17 -13.11 -11.00
N SER A 297 4.15 -13.49 -11.77
CA SER A 297 3.18 -14.56 -11.43
C SER A 297 2.59 -14.49 -10.02
N GLY A 298 2.30 -13.30 -9.49
CA GLY A 298 1.67 -13.14 -8.17
C GLY A 298 2.63 -12.90 -7.01
N LEU A 299 3.94 -12.93 -7.23
CA LEU A 299 4.95 -12.60 -6.22
C LEU A 299 5.69 -11.31 -6.58
N ILE A 300 6.09 -10.57 -5.55
CA ILE A 300 6.96 -9.40 -5.66
C ILE A 300 8.31 -9.74 -5.07
N TYR A 301 9.35 -9.45 -5.84
CA TYR A 301 10.73 -9.46 -5.41
C TYR A 301 11.17 -8.03 -5.09
N LEU A 302 11.77 -7.86 -3.92
CA LEU A 302 12.40 -6.62 -3.48
C LEU A 302 13.91 -6.85 -3.42
N TYR A 303 14.63 -6.06 -4.20
CA TYR A 303 16.05 -6.24 -4.44
C TYR A 303 16.91 -6.06 -3.17
N ALA A 304 16.57 -5.11 -2.29
CA ALA A 304 17.43 -4.71 -1.19
C ALA A 304 16.65 -4.17 0.02
N MET A 305 16.38 -5.04 1.00
CA MET A 305 15.87 -4.60 2.28
C MET A 305 17.01 -4.49 3.30
N TRP A 306 17.09 -3.35 3.98
CA TRP A 306 18.06 -3.07 5.03
C TRP A 306 17.63 -3.70 6.36
N ILE A 307 18.61 -4.24 7.09
CA ILE A 307 18.49 -4.73 8.47
C ILE A 307 19.53 -3.97 9.30
N GLU A 308 19.16 -3.48 10.49
CA GLU A 308 20.02 -2.62 11.33
C GLU A 308 21.41 -3.20 11.65
N GLU A 309 21.53 -4.53 11.64
CA GLU A 309 22.77 -5.27 11.96
C GLU A 309 23.77 -5.33 10.79
N GLU A 310 23.34 -5.13 9.54
CA GLU A 310 24.21 -5.19 8.36
C GLU A 310 24.34 -3.82 7.68
N LYS A 311 25.42 -3.10 8.00
CA LYS A 311 25.66 -1.75 7.50
C LYS A 311 25.83 -1.63 5.98
N TYR A 312 26.07 -2.72 5.24
CA TYR A 312 26.48 -2.66 3.82
C TYR A 312 25.84 -3.70 2.87
N SER A 313 25.11 -4.72 3.35
CA SER A 313 24.46 -5.74 2.51
C SER A 313 22.95 -5.71 2.68
N GLY A 314 22.23 -5.28 1.63
CA GLY A 314 20.78 -5.42 1.59
C GLY A 314 20.38 -6.90 1.46
N VAL A 315 19.34 -7.31 2.17
CA VAL A 315 18.74 -8.64 2.10
C VAL A 315 17.66 -8.64 1.02
N PRO A 316 17.75 -9.48 -0.03
CA PRO A 316 16.69 -9.61 -1.00
C PRO A 316 15.49 -10.34 -0.37
N VAL A 317 14.27 -9.93 -0.76
CA VAL A 317 13.04 -10.49 -0.20
C VAL A 317 12.08 -10.82 -1.33
N ILE A 318 11.48 -12.01 -1.27
CA ILE A 318 10.29 -12.34 -2.08
C ILE A 318 9.10 -12.31 -1.13
N PHE A 319 8.00 -11.69 -1.53
CA PHE A 319 6.77 -11.73 -0.77
C PHE A 319 5.53 -11.79 -1.65
N ASN A 320 4.44 -12.25 -1.07
CA ASN A 320 3.14 -12.35 -1.72
C ASN A 320 2.26 -11.17 -1.25
N PRO A 321 1.88 -10.24 -2.14
CA PRO A 321 1.08 -9.06 -1.78
C PRO A 321 -0.36 -9.37 -1.34
N ASN A 322 -0.89 -10.57 -1.66
CA ASN A 322 -2.23 -11.00 -1.23
C ASN A 322 -2.24 -11.53 0.21
N THR A 323 -1.14 -12.13 0.65
CA THR A 323 -1.06 -12.82 1.95
C THR A 323 -0.16 -12.12 2.97
N GLY A 324 0.71 -11.22 2.50
CA GLY A 324 1.77 -10.60 3.28
C GLY A 324 2.87 -11.56 3.75
N ARG A 325 2.83 -12.84 3.35
CA ARG A 325 3.92 -13.79 3.60
C ARG A 325 5.13 -13.41 2.78
N TYR A 326 6.31 -13.56 3.36
CA TYR A 326 7.57 -13.22 2.73
C TYR A 326 8.64 -14.27 3.08
N ALA A 327 9.71 -14.30 2.30
CA ALA A 327 10.93 -15.02 2.61
C ALA A 327 12.13 -14.14 2.26
N THR A 328 13.09 -14.11 3.16
CA THR A 328 14.42 -13.58 2.89
C THR A 328 15.20 -14.58 2.03
N LEU A 329 15.96 -14.05 1.08
CA LEU A 329 16.89 -14.82 0.28
C LEU A 329 18.31 -14.68 0.85
N PRO A 330 19.22 -15.63 0.54
CA PRO A 330 20.62 -15.50 0.93
C PRO A 330 21.18 -14.14 0.49
N SER A 331 21.90 -13.46 1.38
CA SER A 331 22.48 -12.15 1.08
C SER A 331 23.53 -12.27 -0.04
N LEU A 332 23.69 -11.18 -0.78
CA LEU A 332 24.72 -11.02 -1.79
C LEU A 332 25.55 -9.80 -1.42
N ALA A 333 26.87 -9.96 -1.44
CA ALA A 333 27.77 -8.82 -1.53
C ALA A 333 27.52 -8.10 -2.87
N ARG A 334 27.56 -6.77 -2.85
CA ARG A 334 27.20 -5.95 -4.00
C ARG A 334 28.27 -4.90 -4.23
N TYR A 335 28.84 -4.90 -5.42
CA TYR A 335 29.73 -3.86 -5.86
C TYR A 335 29.04 -2.92 -6.86
N ARG A 336 28.92 -1.63 -6.50
CA ARG A 336 28.30 -0.60 -7.36
C ARG A 336 26.90 -1.02 -7.88
N GLN A 337 26.53 -0.59 -9.08
CA GLN A 337 25.24 -0.86 -9.71
C GLN A 337 25.13 -2.34 -10.11
N CYS A 338 24.33 -3.07 -9.33
CA CYS A 338 23.93 -4.44 -9.62
C CYS A 338 22.41 -4.49 -9.64
N TYR A 339 21.85 -5.44 -10.40
CA TYR A 339 20.42 -5.54 -10.64
C TYR A 339 19.93 -6.96 -10.39
N SER A 340 18.65 -7.11 -10.10
CA SER A 340 18.05 -8.44 -10.09
C SER A 340 16.62 -8.42 -10.57
N PHE A 341 16.24 -9.54 -11.14
CA PHE A 341 14.97 -9.70 -11.81
C PHE A 341 14.31 -11.01 -11.36
N LEU A 342 13.00 -10.96 -11.15
CA LEU A 342 12.21 -12.13 -10.83
C LEU A 342 11.65 -12.73 -12.12
N GLY A 343 11.95 -14.00 -12.34
CA GLY A 343 11.39 -14.82 -13.40
C GLY A 343 10.52 -15.95 -12.83
N PHE A 344 9.53 -16.37 -13.61
CA PHE A 344 8.67 -17.50 -13.30
C PHE A 344 8.64 -18.46 -14.49
N ASP A 345 8.98 -19.73 -14.26
CA ASP A 345 8.78 -20.79 -15.23
C ASP A 345 7.36 -21.36 -15.07
N PRO A 346 6.45 -21.14 -16.04
CA PRO A 346 5.08 -21.64 -15.96
C PRO A 346 4.97 -23.17 -16.10
N ILE A 347 6.01 -23.85 -16.62
CA ILE A 347 5.97 -25.29 -16.86
C ILE A 347 6.29 -26.06 -15.58
N ASP A 348 7.45 -25.81 -14.97
CA ASP A 348 7.82 -26.44 -13.70
C ASP A 348 7.24 -25.71 -12.47
N LYS A 349 6.60 -24.54 -12.70
CA LYS A 349 6.00 -23.66 -11.68
C LYS A 349 7.04 -23.20 -10.66
N GLU A 350 8.24 -22.88 -11.14
CA GLU A 350 9.37 -22.45 -10.31
C GLU A 350 9.67 -20.97 -10.49
N TYR A 351 10.02 -20.32 -9.39
CA TYR A 351 10.52 -18.95 -9.42
C TYR A 351 12.04 -18.97 -9.46
N LYS A 352 12.64 -18.10 -10.27
CA LYS A 352 14.07 -17.86 -10.25
C LYS A 352 14.38 -16.37 -10.18
N VAL A 353 15.43 -16.03 -9.46
CA VAL A 353 15.95 -14.67 -9.40
C VAL A 353 17.26 -14.63 -10.18
N LEU A 354 17.30 -13.82 -11.23
CA LEU A 354 18.53 -13.51 -11.96
C LEU A 354 19.17 -12.29 -11.30
N PHE A 355 20.42 -12.42 -10.86
CA PHE A 355 21.26 -11.34 -10.37
C PHE A 355 22.33 -11.02 -11.42
N MET A 356 22.36 -9.77 -11.86
CA MET A 356 23.35 -9.26 -12.80
C MET A 356 24.29 -8.32 -12.06
N ALA A 357 25.57 -8.72 -12.02
CA ALA A 357 26.63 -7.96 -11.38
C ALA A 357 27.01 -6.73 -12.21
N TYR A 358 27.64 -5.75 -11.57
CA TYR A 358 28.27 -4.64 -12.29
C TYR A 358 29.28 -5.18 -13.30
N PRO A 359 29.18 -4.89 -14.62
CA PRO A 359 29.96 -5.57 -15.66
C PRO A 359 31.48 -5.38 -15.56
N SER A 360 31.90 -4.26 -14.97
CA SER A 360 33.30 -3.90 -14.72
C SER A 360 33.71 -4.16 -13.27
N GLY A 361 32.85 -4.83 -12.49
CA GLY A 361 33.09 -5.19 -11.10
C GLY A 361 33.75 -6.57 -10.94
N PRO A 362 34.15 -6.91 -9.70
CA PRO A 362 34.73 -8.22 -9.38
C PRO A 362 33.67 -9.34 -9.25
N ASP A 363 32.40 -8.97 -9.12
CA ASP A 363 31.31 -9.89 -8.89
C ASP A 363 30.87 -10.60 -10.19
N ALA A 364 30.42 -11.85 -10.06
CA ALA A 364 29.86 -12.60 -11.18
C ALA A 364 28.33 -12.57 -11.16
N ASN A 365 27.72 -12.71 -12.34
CA ASN A 365 26.27 -12.91 -12.48
C ASN A 365 25.86 -14.21 -11.78
N LYS A 366 24.68 -14.21 -11.17
CA LYS A 366 24.19 -15.33 -10.37
C LYS A 366 22.73 -15.58 -10.65
N VAL A 367 22.28 -16.79 -10.38
CA VAL A 367 20.86 -17.16 -10.40
C VAL A 367 20.54 -17.95 -9.13
N LEU A 368 19.33 -17.76 -8.63
CA LEU A 368 18.79 -18.51 -7.49
C LEU A 368 17.43 -19.07 -7.87
N THR A 369 17.19 -20.34 -7.57
CA THR A 369 15.88 -20.98 -7.72
C THR A 369 15.16 -21.00 -6.38
N TYR A 370 13.90 -20.62 -6.39
CA TYR A 370 13.05 -20.54 -5.21
C TYR A 370 11.94 -21.60 -5.26
N GLY A 371 11.69 -22.26 -4.12
CA GLY A 371 10.64 -23.28 -3.96
C GLY A 371 11.15 -24.73 -3.93
N ASN A 372 12.21 -25.06 -4.66
CA ASN A 372 12.80 -26.41 -4.68
C ASN A 372 14.28 -26.42 -4.25
N GLY A 373 14.60 -27.27 -3.25
CA GLY A 373 15.97 -27.53 -2.82
C GLY A 373 16.58 -26.48 -1.87
N LYS A 374 17.91 -26.52 -1.74
CA LYS A 374 18.68 -25.59 -0.89
C LYS A 374 18.73 -24.22 -1.58
N LEU A 375 18.19 -23.18 -0.93
CA LEU A 375 18.29 -21.79 -1.39
C LEU A 375 19.75 -21.36 -1.44
N ARG A 376 20.33 -21.32 -2.63
CA ARG A 376 21.72 -20.88 -2.86
C ARG A 376 21.84 -20.18 -4.19
N TRP A 377 22.68 -19.15 -4.20
CA TRP A 377 23.12 -18.52 -5.43
C TRP A 377 24.12 -19.41 -6.15
N ARG A 378 24.00 -19.51 -7.46
CA ARG A 378 24.98 -20.15 -8.32
C ARG A 378 25.37 -19.23 -9.45
N THR A 379 26.65 -19.24 -9.76
CA THR A 379 27.21 -18.40 -10.81
C THR A 379 26.64 -18.82 -12.17
N ILE A 380 26.33 -17.84 -12.99
CA ILE A 380 25.88 -18.04 -14.37
C ILE A 380 26.71 -17.15 -15.29
N GLN A 381 27.00 -17.65 -16.49
CA GLN A 381 27.76 -16.90 -17.49
C GLN A 381 26.79 -16.19 -18.43
N CYS A 382 27.02 -14.89 -18.63
CA CYS A 382 26.39 -14.11 -19.69
C CYS A 382 27.49 -13.74 -20.69
N SER A 383 27.31 -14.09 -21.95
CA SER A 383 28.36 -13.96 -22.97
C SER A 383 28.65 -12.51 -23.37
N ILE A 384 27.71 -11.59 -23.12
CA ILE A 384 27.83 -10.19 -23.50
C ILE A 384 27.81 -9.31 -22.25
N LYS A 385 28.85 -8.49 -22.08
CA LYS A 385 28.88 -7.45 -21.05
C LYS A 385 28.05 -6.25 -21.48
N HIS A 386 27.26 -5.72 -20.55
CA HIS A 386 26.36 -4.60 -20.80
C HIS A 386 25.90 -3.97 -19.47
N GLU A 387 25.68 -2.66 -19.50
CA GLU A 387 24.92 -1.95 -18.47
C GLU A 387 23.43 -2.27 -18.60
N ILE A 388 22.71 -2.27 -17.48
CA ILE A 388 21.28 -2.51 -17.43
C ILE A 388 20.56 -1.17 -17.34
N VAL A 389 19.63 -0.96 -18.27
CA VAL A 389 18.98 0.35 -18.47
C VAL A 389 17.46 0.31 -18.36
N SER A 390 16.85 -0.85 -18.09
CA SER A 390 15.40 -0.97 -17.84
C SER A 390 15.05 -1.96 -16.72
N GLU A 391 13.81 -1.86 -16.25
CA GLU A 391 13.17 -2.90 -15.45
C GLU A 391 13.02 -4.16 -16.30
N GLY A 392 12.92 -5.30 -15.62
CA GLY A 392 12.74 -6.59 -16.26
C GLY A 392 11.27 -7.01 -16.26
N ILE A 393 10.81 -7.60 -17.35
CA ILE A 393 9.47 -8.18 -17.47
C ILE A 393 9.57 -9.67 -17.76
N CYS A 394 8.82 -10.49 -17.02
CA CYS A 394 8.75 -11.93 -17.25
C CYS A 394 7.46 -12.28 -18.01
N ILE A 395 7.61 -12.83 -19.21
CA ILE A 395 6.51 -13.21 -20.10
C ILE A 395 6.70 -14.68 -20.46
N ASN A 396 5.74 -15.54 -20.09
CA ASN A 396 5.68 -16.95 -20.49
C ASN A 396 6.99 -17.74 -20.29
N GLY A 397 7.70 -17.51 -19.18
CA GLY A 397 8.94 -18.24 -18.86
C GLY A 397 10.22 -17.61 -19.41
N VAL A 398 10.12 -16.46 -20.08
CA VAL A 398 11.28 -15.69 -20.54
C VAL A 398 11.28 -14.34 -19.83
N LEU A 399 12.43 -13.98 -19.26
CA LEU A 399 12.67 -12.68 -18.65
C LEU A 399 13.35 -11.77 -19.69
N TYR A 400 12.80 -10.57 -19.88
CA TYR A 400 13.28 -9.57 -20.82
C TYR A 400 13.70 -8.31 -20.07
N TYR A 401 14.85 -7.73 -20.44
CA TYR A 401 15.30 -6.42 -19.95
C TYR A 401 16.22 -5.75 -20.98
N LEU A 402 16.42 -4.44 -20.89
CA LEU A 402 17.27 -3.67 -21.80
C LEU A 402 18.70 -3.60 -21.31
N GLY A 403 19.62 -3.81 -22.24
CA GLY A 403 21.06 -3.68 -22.03
C GLY A 403 21.68 -2.66 -22.98
N ASP A 404 22.68 -1.94 -22.47
CA ASP A 404 23.54 -1.04 -23.24
C ASP A 404 24.99 -1.56 -23.18
N ARG A 405 25.63 -1.72 -24.34
CA ARG A 405 27.02 -2.20 -24.43
C ARG A 405 28.02 -1.14 -24.90
N GLU A 406 27.63 0.13 -24.95
CA GLU A 406 28.45 1.23 -25.48
C GLU A 406 29.85 1.29 -24.83
N ASP A 407 29.96 1.08 -23.51
CA ASP A 407 31.26 1.11 -22.81
C ASP A 407 32.19 -0.06 -23.18
N TRP A 408 31.69 -1.13 -23.79
CA TRP A 408 32.45 -2.36 -24.08
C TRP A 408 32.64 -2.64 -25.56
N VAL A 409 31.97 -1.89 -26.44
CA VAL A 409 32.08 -2.01 -27.90
C VAL A 409 32.32 -0.62 -28.48
N HIS A 410 33.52 -0.39 -29.02
CA HIS A 410 33.92 0.92 -29.58
C HIS A 410 33.85 0.99 -31.12
N ASP A 411 33.08 0.10 -31.74
CA ASP A 411 32.88 0.10 -33.19
C ASP A 411 31.61 0.87 -33.56
N GLU A 412 31.76 1.94 -34.34
CA GLU A 412 30.67 2.82 -34.81
C GLU A 412 29.58 2.08 -35.62
N THR A 413 29.86 0.86 -36.10
CA THR A 413 28.92 0.05 -36.90
C THR A 413 28.05 -0.89 -36.06
N SER A 414 28.34 -1.06 -34.77
CA SER A 414 27.64 -2.00 -33.90
C SER A 414 26.42 -1.37 -33.23
N GLN A 415 25.29 -2.06 -33.23
CA GLN A 415 24.12 -1.67 -32.43
C GLN A 415 24.47 -1.73 -30.94
N ASN A 416 24.45 -0.60 -30.23
CA ASN A 416 24.84 -0.53 -28.81
C ASN A 416 23.75 -1.02 -27.86
N TYR A 417 22.49 -0.95 -28.28
CA TYR A 417 21.36 -1.36 -27.45
C TYR A 417 20.93 -2.78 -27.79
N MET A 418 20.47 -3.50 -26.77
CA MET A 418 19.91 -4.83 -26.94
C MET A 418 18.80 -5.13 -25.95
N ILE A 419 17.92 -6.03 -26.35
CA ILE A 419 16.97 -6.69 -25.47
C ILE A 419 17.60 -8.03 -25.07
N VAL A 420 17.85 -8.19 -23.78
CA VAL A 420 18.36 -9.43 -23.23
C VAL A 420 17.18 -10.33 -22.88
N CYS A 421 17.19 -11.53 -23.44
CA CYS A 421 16.20 -12.56 -23.22
C CYS A 421 16.84 -13.66 -22.37
N PHE A 422 16.34 -13.88 -21.17
CA PHE A 422 16.79 -14.95 -20.28
C PHE A 422 15.69 -16.00 -20.15
N ASP A 423 15.90 -17.17 -20.74
CA ASP A 423 15.00 -18.31 -20.55
C ASP A 423 15.08 -18.78 -19.10
N VAL A 424 14.00 -18.64 -18.34
CA VAL A 424 14.00 -18.94 -16.90
C VAL A 424 14.23 -20.42 -16.66
N ARG A 425 13.70 -21.30 -17.52
CA ARG A 425 13.77 -22.75 -17.32
C ARG A 425 15.16 -23.29 -17.63
N TYR A 426 15.68 -22.98 -18.82
CA TYR A 426 16.96 -23.46 -19.32
C TYR A 426 18.15 -22.59 -18.93
N GLU A 427 17.87 -21.38 -18.44
CA GLU A 427 18.85 -20.40 -17.96
C GLU A 427 19.87 -20.04 -19.02
N LYS A 428 19.33 -19.77 -20.21
CA LYS A 428 20.11 -19.40 -21.39
C LYS A 428 19.78 -17.98 -21.78
N PHE A 429 20.82 -17.26 -22.14
CA PHE A 429 20.71 -15.91 -22.67
C PHE A 429 20.58 -15.95 -24.19
N LYS A 430 19.71 -15.10 -24.70
CA LYS A 430 19.61 -14.71 -26.10
C LYS A 430 19.55 -13.19 -26.16
N PHE A 431 20.03 -12.60 -27.24
CA PHE A 431 20.16 -11.16 -27.39
C PHE A 431 19.52 -10.73 -28.70
N ILE A 432 18.66 -9.73 -28.64
CA ILE A 432 18.10 -9.06 -29.82
C ILE A 432 18.71 -7.68 -29.86
N PHE A 433 19.47 -7.37 -30.90
CA PHE A 433 20.09 -6.05 -31.03
C PHE A 433 19.09 -5.06 -31.64
N VAL A 434 19.08 -3.84 -31.11
CA VAL A 434 18.15 -2.78 -31.53
C VAL A 434 18.92 -1.50 -31.81
N GLU A 435 18.48 -0.75 -32.81
CA GLU A 435 19.15 0.49 -33.25
C GLU A 435 19.01 1.61 -32.22
N LEU A 436 17.86 1.67 -31.54
CA LEU A 436 17.52 2.71 -30.58
C LEU A 436 17.02 2.07 -29.29
N LEU A 437 17.42 2.67 -28.17
CA LEU A 437 16.88 2.31 -26.86
C LEU A 437 15.38 2.62 -26.85
N CYS A 438 14.56 1.60 -26.60
CA CYS A 438 13.14 1.80 -26.43
C CYS A 438 12.82 2.36 -25.04
N ASP A 439 11.68 3.02 -24.93
CA ASP A 439 11.25 3.61 -23.66
C ASP A 439 10.81 2.52 -22.67
N GLU A 440 9.97 1.56 -23.11
CA GLU A 440 9.33 0.59 -22.22
C GLU A 440 9.18 -0.79 -22.87
N LEU A 441 9.31 -1.85 -22.06
CA LEU A 441 9.00 -3.23 -22.43
C LEU A 441 7.62 -3.61 -21.86
N ILE A 442 6.79 -4.26 -22.68
CA ILE A 442 5.42 -4.59 -22.29
C ILE A 442 5.07 -6.04 -22.63
N ASN A 443 4.17 -6.63 -21.86
CA ASN A 443 3.53 -7.89 -22.21
C ASN A 443 2.31 -7.61 -23.09
N TYR A 444 2.49 -7.74 -24.41
CA TYR A 444 1.40 -7.58 -25.36
C TYR A 444 0.77 -8.94 -25.67
N LYS A 445 -0.28 -9.29 -24.91
CA LYS A 445 -1.06 -10.53 -25.10
C LYS A 445 -0.18 -11.81 -25.11
N GLY A 446 0.79 -11.88 -24.20
CA GLY A 446 1.72 -13.01 -24.07
C GLY A 446 2.95 -12.95 -24.97
N LYS A 447 3.13 -11.85 -25.71
CA LYS A 447 4.31 -11.58 -26.55
C LYS A 447 5.07 -10.37 -26.03
N LEU A 448 6.36 -10.32 -26.31
CA LEU A 448 7.17 -9.14 -26.02
C LEU A 448 6.74 -7.98 -26.92
N GLY A 449 6.29 -6.90 -26.31
CA GLY A 449 6.06 -5.62 -26.97
C GLY A 449 7.12 -4.61 -26.53
N VAL A 450 7.47 -3.71 -27.45
CA VAL A 450 8.42 -2.63 -27.24
C VAL A 450 7.73 -1.31 -27.60
N ILE A 451 7.83 -0.33 -26.71
CA ILE A 451 7.24 0.99 -26.89
C ILE A 451 8.31 2.03 -27.19
N TYR A 452 8.05 2.84 -28.22
CA TYR A 452 8.79 4.05 -28.52
C TYR A 452 7.82 5.24 -28.52
N TYR A 453 8.27 6.37 -28.00
CA TYR A 453 7.50 7.60 -28.03
C TYR A 453 8.24 8.71 -28.80
N ASP A 454 7.64 9.12 -29.92
CA ASP A 454 8.14 10.24 -30.73
C ASP A 454 7.27 11.49 -30.50
N ASP A 455 7.89 12.64 -30.23
CA ASP A 455 7.19 13.93 -30.20
C ASP A 455 7.02 14.44 -31.63
N TYR A 456 5.77 14.57 -32.09
CA TYR A 456 5.47 15.11 -33.42
C TYR A 456 5.34 16.63 -33.41
N THR A 457 4.69 17.18 -32.39
CA THR A 457 4.42 18.61 -32.16
C THR A 457 4.17 18.84 -30.65
N ASP A 458 4.06 20.09 -30.21
CA ASP A 458 3.70 20.41 -28.81
C ASP A 458 2.32 19.82 -28.36
N ASP A 459 1.47 19.39 -29.30
CA ASP A 459 0.06 18.98 -29.05
C ASP A 459 -0.25 17.49 -29.31
N ALA A 460 0.69 16.70 -29.85
CA ALA A 460 0.52 15.26 -30.03
C ALA A 460 1.82 14.45 -29.93
N ILE A 461 1.68 13.23 -29.40
CA ILE A 461 2.74 12.23 -29.28
C ILE A 461 2.39 11.02 -30.14
N GLU A 462 3.39 10.45 -30.81
CA GLU A 462 3.29 9.12 -31.39
C GLU A 462 3.67 8.06 -30.36
N LEU A 463 2.80 7.10 -30.12
CA LEU A 463 3.13 5.84 -29.46
C LEU A 463 3.34 4.80 -30.55
N ARG A 464 4.57 4.33 -30.72
CA ARG A 464 4.91 3.21 -31.59
C ARG A 464 5.05 1.94 -30.77
N LEU A 465 4.32 0.91 -31.16
CA LEU A 465 4.34 -0.40 -30.53
C LEU A 465 4.88 -1.42 -31.52
N TRP A 466 6.00 -2.06 -31.18
CA TRP A 466 6.55 -3.18 -31.94
C TRP A 466 6.35 -4.47 -31.15
N VAL A 467 5.69 -5.46 -31.75
CA VAL A 467 5.39 -6.76 -31.11
C VAL A 467 6.26 -7.82 -31.77
N LEU A 468 7.02 -8.55 -30.95
CA LEU A 468 7.86 -9.66 -31.40
C LEU A 468 6.97 -10.89 -31.68
N GLU A 469 6.87 -11.28 -32.94
CA GLU A 469 6.05 -12.40 -33.40
C GLU A 469 6.80 -13.73 -33.30
N ASP A 470 8.08 -13.72 -33.68
CA ASP A 470 8.95 -14.89 -33.69
C ASP A 470 10.33 -14.48 -33.15
N LEU A 471 10.71 -15.03 -32.00
CA LEU A 471 11.98 -14.75 -31.36
C LEU A 471 13.17 -15.33 -32.15
N GLU A 472 13.01 -16.44 -32.87
CA GLU A 472 14.08 -17.08 -33.64
C GLU A 472 14.37 -16.36 -34.95
N LYS A 473 13.34 -15.82 -35.58
CA LYS A 473 13.47 -15.06 -36.83
C LYS A 473 13.58 -13.55 -36.61
N GLU A 474 13.36 -13.10 -35.38
CA GLU A 474 13.29 -11.69 -35.01
C GLU A 474 12.25 -10.93 -35.88
N GLU A 475 11.09 -11.56 -36.10
CA GLU A 475 10.00 -10.97 -36.87
C GLU A 475 9.15 -10.04 -35.99
N TRP A 476 8.93 -8.81 -36.44
CA TRP A 476 8.22 -7.76 -35.69
C TRP A 476 6.98 -7.27 -36.43
N THR A 477 5.86 -7.18 -35.72
CA THR A 477 4.69 -6.41 -36.16
C THR A 477 4.79 -5.00 -35.59
N LYS A 478 4.67 -3.97 -36.44
CA LYS A 478 4.84 -2.56 -36.05
C LYS A 478 3.52 -1.80 -36.15
N HIS A 479 3.17 -1.09 -35.09
CA HIS A 479 2.01 -0.23 -34.99
C HIS A 479 2.43 1.17 -34.55
N ALA A 480 1.65 2.16 -34.97
CA ALA A 480 1.85 3.55 -34.60
C ALA A 480 0.51 4.21 -34.32
N TYR A 481 0.43 4.94 -33.21
CA TYR A 481 -0.79 5.58 -32.73
C TYR A 481 -0.51 7.01 -32.33
N THR A 482 -1.39 7.94 -32.69
CA THR A 482 -1.26 9.35 -32.30
C THR A 482 -2.13 9.65 -31.08
N LEU A 483 -1.50 10.04 -29.97
CA LEU A 483 -2.13 10.46 -28.73
C LEU A 483 -2.08 11.98 -28.60
N ARG A 484 -3.23 12.64 -28.39
CA ARG A 484 -3.30 14.10 -28.26
C ARG A 484 -3.21 14.56 -26.80
N TYR A 485 -2.49 15.66 -26.55
CA TYR A 485 -2.19 16.17 -25.20
C TYR A 485 -3.42 16.64 -24.41
N ASP A 486 -4.51 17.07 -25.07
CA ASP A 486 -5.77 17.42 -24.41
C ASP A 486 -6.34 16.28 -23.54
N ARG A 487 -5.87 15.05 -23.79
CA ARG A 487 -6.27 13.82 -23.11
C ARG A 487 -5.12 13.05 -22.46
N PHE A 488 -3.86 13.47 -22.65
CA PHE A 488 -2.68 12.68 -22.29
C PHE A 488 -1.50 13.54 -21.81
N PHE A 489 -0.91 13.20 -20.67
CA PHE A 489 0.27 13.89 -20.12
C PHE A 489 1.46 12.93 -20.02
N ARG A 490 2.24 12.81 -21.10
CA ARG A 490 3.40 11.89 -21.20
C ARG A 490 4.40 12.04 -20.06
N ARG A 491 4.69 13.28 -19.64
CA ARG A 491 5.72 13.54 -18.63
C ARG A 491 5.43 12.91 -17.27
N ASN A 492 4.18 12.44 -17.05
CA ASN A 492 3.77 11.84 -15.79
C ASN A 492 3.27 10.39 -15.92
N ALA A 493 3.14 9.80 -17.12
CA ALA A 493 2.55 8.45 -17.29
C ALA A 493 3.35 7.53 -18.22
N SER A 494 3.43 6.25 -17.84
CA SER A 494 4.14 5.16 -18.53
C SER A 494 3.19 4.01 -18.87
N VAL A 495 3.47 3.22 -19.92
CA VAL A 495 2.73 1.99 -20.22
C VAL A 495 3.14 0.92 -19.23
N VAL A 496 2.14 0.30 -18.62
CA VAL A 496 2.31 -0.72 -17.56
C VAL A 496 1.85 -2.10 -18.00
N GLY A 497 1.16 -2.20 -19.14
CA GLY A 497 0.77 -3.46 -19.74
C GLY A 497 -0.49 -3.37 -20.59
N VAL A 498 -1.14 -4.52 -20.82
CA VAL A 498 -2.28 -4.64 -21.73
C VAL A 498 -3.38 -5.47 -21.07
N THR A 499 -4.63 -5.01 -21.14
CA THR A 499 -5.77 -5.77 -20.63
C THR A 499 -6.09 -6.97 -21.52
N ALA A 500 -6.84 -7.94 -20.98
CA ALA A 500 -7.37 -9.05 -21.77
C ALA A 500 -8.23 -8.59 -22.97
N ALA A 501 -8.84 -7.40 -22.90
CA ALA A 501 -9.58 -6.78 -23.99
C ALA A 501 -8.67 -6.15 -25.07
N GLY A 502 -7.35 -6.11 -24.85
CA GLY A 502 -6.38 -5.50 -25.76
C GLY A 502 -6.20 -3.99 -25.58
N GLU A 503 -6.68 -3.42 -24.47
CA GLU A 503 -6.45 -2.02 -24.14
C GLU A 503 -5.06 -1.86 -23.52
N ILE A 504 -4.28 -0.91 -24.02
CA ILE A 504 -2.98 -0.55 -23.48
C ILE A 504 -3.22 0.30 -22.24
N VAL A 505 -2.70 -0.11 -21.10
CA VAL A 505 -2.87 0.58 -19.82
C VAL A 505 -1.65 1.46 -19.57
N LEU A 506 -1.89 2.75 -19.30
CA LEU A 506 -0.86 3.70 -18.90
C LEU A 506 -1.16 4.18 -17.48
N SER A 507 -0.15 4.24 -16.62
CA SER A 507 -0.30 4.70 -15.25
C SER A 507 0.54 5.93 -15.02
N MET A 508 0.03 6.87 -14.23
CA MET A 508 0.90 7.89 -13.67
C MET A 508 1.99 7.25 -12.80
N GLY A 509 3.22 7.74 -12.92
CA GLY A 509 4.37 7.24 -12.15
C GLY A 509 4.53 7.90 -10.79
N ASP A 510 3.94 9.08 -10.59
CA ASP A 510 4.06 9.83 -9.34
C ASP A 510 2.69 10.23 -8.79
N TYR A 511 2.56 10.13 -7.48
CA TYR A 511 1.39 10.52 -6.71
C TYR A 511 1.71 11.66 -5.76
N THR A 512 0.83 12.66 -5.69
CA THR A 512 0.83 13.69 -4.64
C THR A 512 -0.57 13.82 -4.06
N SER A 513 -0.71 14.19 -2.79
CA SER A 513 -2.04 14.45 -2.21
C SER A 513 -2.70 15.72 -2.73
N GLU A 514 -1.97 16.57 -3.47
CA GLU A 514 -2.47 17.84 -4.01
C GLU A 514 -3.04 17.68 -5.44
N GLU A 515 -2.72 16.60 -6.15
CA GLU A 515 -3.14 16.36 -7.53
C GLU A 515 -3.82 14.99 -7.70
N PRO A 516 -4.84 14.88 -8.57
CA PRO A 516 -5.48 13.60 -8.87
C PRO A 516 -4.51 12.64 -9.56
N PHE A 517 -4.60 11.37 -9.19
CA PHE A 517 -3.86 10.29 -9.84
C PHE A 517 -4.72 9.65 -10.94
N TYR A 518 -4.14 9.42 -12.11
CA TYR A 518 -4.86 8.84 -13.25
C TYR A 518 -4.22 7.56 -13.76
N VAL A 519 -5.10 6.64 -14.18
CA VAL A 519 -4.79 5.53 -15.08
C VAL A 519 -5.54 5.75 -16.38
N TYR A 520 -4.87 5.48 -17.49
CA TYR A 520 -5.41 5.64 -18.84
C TYR A 520 -5.57 4.28 -19.51
N TYR A 521 -6.72 4.06 -20.14
CA TYR A 521 -6.99 2.89 -20.95
C TYR A 521 -7.06 3.32 -22.40
N PHE A 522 -6.04 2.97 -23.18
CA PHE A 522 -5.97 3.25 -24.60
C PHE A 522 -6.45 2.04 -25.40
N ASN A 523 -7.51 2.22 -26.18
CA ASN A 523 -8.01 1.22 -27.10
C ASN A 523 -7.37 1.43 -28.48
N PRO A 524 -6.45 0.56 -28.93
CA PRO A 524 -5.77 0.73 -30.21
C PRO A 524 -6.68 0.54 -31.43
N GLU A 525 -7.73 -0.28 -31.34
CA GLU A 525 -8.66 -0.53 -32.46
C GLU A 525 -9.54 0.67 -32.76
N ARG A 526 -10.01 1.35 -31.70
CA ARG A 526 -10.87 2.53 -31.79
C ARG A 526 -10.09 3.84 -31.79
N ASN A 527 -8.79 3.78 -31.47
CA ASN A 527 -7.93 4.93 -31.22
C ASN A 527 -8.53 5.90 -30.19
N THR A 528 -9.05 5.37 -29.09
CA THR A 528 -9.67 6.15 -28.00
C THR A 528 -8.95 5.94 -26.70
N ILE A 529 -8.77 7.01 -25.92
CA ILE A 529 -8.20 6.97 -24.58
C ILE A 529 -9.27 7.31 -23.56
N GLN A 530 -9.43 6.47 -22.54
CA GLN A 530 -10.25 6.73 -21.36
C GLN A 530 -9.35 7.04 -20.18
N ARG A 531 -9.60 8.17 -19.52
CA ARG A 531 -8.91 8.58 -18.29
C ARG A 531 -9.76 8.22 -17.08
N VAL A 532 -9.18 7.51 -16.12
CA VAL A 532 -9.84 7.10 -14.87
C VAL A 532 -9.04 7.66 -13.70
N GLU A 533 -9.72 8.42 -12.84
CA GLU A 533 -9.17 8.92 -11.58
C GLU A 533 -9.17 7.82 -10.53
N ILE A 534 -8.02 7.61 -9.89
CA ILE A 534 -7.85 6.64 -8.81
C ILE A 534 -7.76 7.38 -7.48
N GLN A 535 -8.65 7.01 -6.56
CA GLN A 535 -8.73 7.54 -5.20
C GLN A 535 -8.31 6.46 -4.18
N GLY A 536 -8.13 6.87 -2.91
CA GLY A 536 -7.81 5.97 -1.79
C GLY A 536 -6.35 6.03 -1.32
N PHE A 537 -5.41 6.52 -2.15
CA PHE A 537 -4.00 6.63 -1.74
C PHE A 537 -3.79 7.66 -0.62
N GLY A 538 -4.55 8.77 -0.63
CA GLY A 538 -4.38 9.89 0.31
C GLY A 538 -4.69 9.59 1.77
N GLU A 539 -5.45 8.52 2.06
CA GLU A 539 -5.67 8.06 3.43
C GLU A 539 -4.40 7.47 4.07
N TYR A 540 -3.47 6.96 3.24
CA TYR A 540 -2.29 6.23 3.69
C TYR A 540 -0.98 6.98 3.43
N HIS A 541 -0.99 7.93 2.48
CA HIS A 541 0.19 8.63 2.01
C HIS A 541 -0.07 10.14 1.91
N LYS A 542 0.62 10.92 2.75
CA LYS A 542 0.49 12.39 2.85
C LYS A 542 1.76 13.14 2.40
N ALA A 543 2.76 12.43 1.87
CA ALA A 543 4.07 12.99 1.53
C ALA A 543 4.12 13.75 0.18
N PHE A 544 5.18 14.54 0.03
CA PHE A 544 5.55 15.22 -1.22
C PHE A 544 6.08 14.18 -2.23
N ARG A 545 5.27 13.85 -3.25
CA ARG A 545 5.61 13.05 -4.44
C ARG A 545 6.15 11.65 -4.13
N ASN A 546 5.25 10.66 -4.07
CA ASN A 546 5.58 9.24 -3.96
C ASN A 546 5.57 8.58 -5.34
N HIS A 547 6.54 7.71 -5.62
CA HIS A 547 6.54 6.91 -6.85
C HIS A 547 5.51 5.78 -6.74
N VAL A 548 4.76 5.54 -7.82
CA VAL A 548 3.74 4.51 -7.93
C VAL A 548 4.17 3.49 -8.96
N TYR A 549 4.32 2.24 -8.52
CA TYR A 549 4.53 1.12 -9.42
C TYR A 549 3.20 0.42 -9.63
N THR A 550 2.84 0.20 -10.89
CA THR A 550 1.57 -0.40 -11.26
C THR A 550 1.81 -1.68 -12.04
N PHE A 551 1.17 -2.75 -11.62
CA PHE A 551 1.25 -4.06 -12.26
C PHE A 551 -0.13 -4.47 -12.77
N VAL A 552 -0.20 -4.83 -14.05
CA VAL A 552 -1.42 -5.40 -14.66
C VAL A 552 -1.52 -6.89 -14.39
N ASP A 553 -2.70 -7.45 -14.65
CA ASP A 553 -2.98 -8.88 -14.62
C ASP A 553 -2.72 -9.53 -13.26
N HIS A 554 -2.82 -8.74 -12.18
CA HIS A 554 -2.70 -9.25 -10.83
C HIS A 554 -3.88 -10.16 -10.51
N ILE A 555 -3.54 -11.36 -10.01
CA ILE A 555 -4.52 -12.36 -9.60
C ILE A 555 -4.35 -12.73 -8.13
N GLU A 556 -5.46 -13.04 -7.50
CA GLU A 556 -5.53 -13.56 -6.14
C GLU A 556 -5.49 -15.10 -6.19
N ASP A 557 -4.45 -15.69 -5.62
CA ASP A 557 -4.32 -17.14 -5.49
C ASP A 557 -4.30 -17.57 -4.01
N LEU A 558 -5.31 -18.37 -3.63
CA LEU A 558 -5.44 -18.92 -2.28
C LEU A 558 -4.50 -20.11 -2.01
N ASN A 559 -3.88 -20.72 -3.03
CA ASN A 559 -2.93 -21.81 -2.80
C ASN A 559 -1.73 -21.32 -1.97
N CYS A 560 -1.31 -20.06 -2.15
CA CYS A 560 -0.28 -19.41 -1.36
C CYS A 560 -0.67 -19.16 0.12
N ILE A 561 -1.96 -19.18 0.44
CA ILE A 561 -2.48 -18.96 1.81
C ILE A 561 -2.28 -20.20 2.68
N ASN A 562 -2.31 -21.41 2.11
CA ASN A 562 -2.23 -22.65 2.90
C ASN A 562 -0.97 -23.49 2.60
N ASP A 563 -0.29 -23.30 1.47
CA ASP A 563 1.02 -23.89 1.29
C ASP A 563 2.09 -23.09 2.04
N ALA A 564 2.35 -23.51 3.28
CA ALA A 564 3.56 -23.17 4.04
C ALA A 564 4.87 -23.59 3.33
N LYS A 565 4.78 -24.10 2.09
CA LYS A 565 5.92 -24.51 1.27
C LYS A 565 6.47 -23.39 0.41
N LEU A 566 5.64 -22.44 -0.04
CA LEU A 566 6.12 -21.38 -0.92
C LEU A 566 6.80 -20.27 -0.12
N LEU A 567 6.16 -19.66 0.88
CA LEU A 567 6.74 -18.58 1.70
C LEU A 567 6.58 -18.92 3.19
N GLN A 568 7.64 -19.38 3.84
CA GLN A 568 7.73 -19.38 5.30
C GLN A 568 8.32 -18.03 5.71
N SER A 569 7.60 -17.27 6.55
CA SER A 569 8.16 -16.07 7.18
C SER A 569 9.39 -16.47 8.00
N ARG A 570 10.57 -16.44 7.38
CA ARG A 570 11.84 -16.74 8.02
C ARG A 570 12.43 -15.44 8.50
N ILE A 571 12.56 -15.32 9.81
CA ILE A 571 13.34 -14.26 10.44
C ILE A 571 14.78 -14.44 9.96
N TYR A 572 15.40 -13.34 9.53
CA TYR A 572 16.81 -13.32 9.19
C TYR A 572 17.63 -13.85 10.37
N VAL A 573 18.44 -14.89 10.13
CA VAL A 573 19.44 -15.35 11.09
C VAL A 573 20.78 -14.90 10.52
N PRO A 574 21.50 -13.96 11.16
CA PRO A 574 22.81 -13.53 10.71
C PRO A 574 23.72 -14.74 10.52
N CYS A 575 24.36 -14.86 9.36
CA CYS A 575 25.45 -15.82 9.21
C CYS A 575 26.55 -15.43 10.20
N GLY A 576 26.73 -16.24 11.26
CA GLY A 576 27.93 -16.17 12.08
C GLY A 576 29.14 -16.29 11.16
N GLY A 577 30.06 -15.32 11.24
CA GLY A 577 31.27 -15.33 10.45
C GLY A 577 32.09 -16.58 10.76
N GLU A 578 31.99 -17.59 9.91
CA GLU A 578 33.06 -18.57 9.78
C GLU A 578 34.22 -17.86 9.09
N GLY A 579 35.29 -17.65 9.86
CA GLY A 579 36.50 -17.00 9.39
C GLY A 579 37.00 -17.68 8.13
N GLY A 580 37.35 -16.87 7.12
CA GLY A 580 37.99 -17.36 5.92
C GLY A 580 39.30 -18.06 6.28
N GLU A 581 39.31 -19.39 6.16
CA GLU A 581 40.52 -20.10 5.83
C GLU A 581 40.87 -19.73 4.39
N ARG A 582 42.00 -19.03 4.25
CA ARG A 582 42.69 -18.90 2.97
C ARG A 582 43.17 -20.30 2.61
N GLU A 583 42.65 -20.86 1.52
CA GLU A 583 43.36 -21.91 0.82
C GLU A 583 44.38 -21.21 -0.09
N ASP A 584 45.63 -21.21 0.37
CA ASP A 584 46.81 -21.03 -0.47
C ASP A 584 46.97 -22.30 -1.33
N GLU A 585 46.87 -22.15 -2.65
CA GLU A 585 47.79 -22.65 -3.71
C GLU A 585 47.23 -22.44 -5.13
#